data_AF-A0A6D0IK64-F1
#
_entry.id   AF-A0A6D0IK64-F1
#
_cell.length_a   1.000
_cell.length_b   1.000
_cell.length_c   1.000
_cell.angle_alpha   90.00
_cell.angle_beta   90.00
_cell.angle_gamma   90.00
#
_symmetry.space_group_name_H-M   'P 1'
#
loop_
_entity.id
_entity.type
_entity.pdbx_description
1 polymer ?
#
loop_
_entity_poly.entity_id
_entity_poly.type
_entity_poly.pdbx_seq_one_letter_code
_entity_poly.pdbx_strand_id
1 'polypeptide(L)'
;VLATQRPSVDVITGLIKANIPTRIAFTVSSKIDSRTILDQAGAESLLGMGDMLYSGPNSTLPVRVHGAFVRDQEVHAVVQDWKARGRPQYIDGITSDSESEGGAGGFDGAEELDPLFDQAVQFVTEKRKASISGVQRQFRIGYNRAARIIEQMEAQGIVSEQGHNGNREVLAPPP
;
A
#
# COMPACT_ATOMS: atom_id res chain seq x y z
N VAL A 1 1.21 10.75 -9.79
CA VAL A 1 2.64 10.57 -10.15
C VAL A 1 3.15 9.37 -9.36
N LEU A 2 3.69 8.36 -10.03
CA LEU A 2 4.30 7.18 -9.38
C LEU A 2 5.81 7.22 -9.63
N ALA A 3 6.61 7.01 -8.58
CA ALA A 3 8.08 7.01 -8.66
C ALA A 3 8.66 5.80 -7.91
N THR A 4 9.73 5.21 -8.46
CA THR A 4 10.42 4.06 -7.86
C THR A 4 11.89 4.08 -8.24
N GLN A 5 12.75 3.58 -7.33
CA GLN A 5 14.17 3.28 -7.61
C GLN A 5 14.40 1.78 -7.91
N ARG A 6 13.34 0.98 -7.89
CA ARG A 6 13.37 -0.47 -8.16
C ARG A 6 12.52 -0.77 -9.38
N PRO A 7 13.03 -0.55 -10.61
CA PRO A 7 12.29 -0.77 -11.84
C PRO A 7 12.24 -2.25 -12.24
N SER A 8 11.63 -3.10 -11.39
CA SER A 8 11.40 -4.51 -11.69
C SER A 8 10.00 -4.75 -12.26
N VAL A 9 9.80 -5.88 -12.92
CA VAL A 9 8.49 -6.28 -13.49
C VAL A 9 7.42 -6.44 -12.40
N ASP A 10 7.83 -6.80 -11.19
CA ASP A 10 6.93 -6.93 -10.03
C ASP A 10 6.45 -5.57 -9.50
N VAL A 11 7.23 -4.51 -9.72
CA VAL A 11 6.88 -3.14 -9.30
C VAL A 11 6.17 -2.39 -10.42
N ILE A 12 6.73 -2.41 -11.62
CA ILE A 12 6.16 -1.76 -12.82
C ILE A 12 5.42 -2.82 -13.63
N THR A 13 4.30 -3.28 -13.07
CA THR A 13 3.50 -4.37 -13.64
C THR A 13 2.84 -3.97 -14.95
N GLY A 14 2.37 -4.95 -15.71
CA GLY A 14 1.62 -4.72 -16.95
C GLY A 14 0.37 -3.85 -16.75
N LEU A 15 -0.34 -4.01 -15.63
CA LEU A 15 -1.52 -3.20 -15.30
C LEU A 15 -1.16 -1.72 -15.09
N ILE A 16 -0.05 -1.43 -14.41
CA ILE A 16 0.43 -0.06 -14.24
C ILE A 16 0.82 0.53 -15.60
N LYS A 17 1.58 -0.22 -16.42
CA LYS A 17 2.01 0.26 -17.75
C LYS A 17 0.84 0.51 -18.70
N ALA A 18 -0.20 -0.32 -18.65
CA ALA A 18 -1.38 -0.20 -19.50
C ALA A 18 -2.17 1.09 -19.22
N ASN A 19 -2.17 1.56 -17.96
CA ASN A 19 -2.96 2.73 -17.54
C ASN A 19 -2.14 4.02 -17.44
N ILE A 20 -0.80 3.94 -17.53
CA ILE A 20 0.10 5.09 -17.41
C ILE A 20 1.00 5.16 -18.66
N PRO A 21 0.56 5.88 -19.71
CA PRO A 21 1.26 5.92 -20.99
C PRO A 21 2.47 6.87 -21.00
N THR A 22 2.48 7.90 -20.15
CA THR A 22 3.60 8.84 -20.05
C THR A 22 4.58 8.38 -19.01
N ARG A 23 5.86 8.27 -19.37
CA ARG A 23 6.90 7.72 -18.50
C ARG A 23 8.19 8.51 -18.58
N ILE A 24 8.91 8.55 -17.48
CA ILE A 24 10.23 9.17 -17.35
C ILE A 24 11.16 8.11 -16.77
N ALA A 25 12.33 7.93 -17.37
CA ALA A 25 13.41 7.14 -16.80
C ALA A 25 14.66 8.01 -16.63
N PHE A 26 15.16 8.11 -15.40
CA PHE A 26 16.53 8.54 -15.13
C PHE A 26 17.50 7.38 -15.39
N THR A 27 18.80 7.61 -15.21
CA THR A 27 19.81 6.55 -15.34
C THR A 27 19.44 5.31 -14.52
N VAL A 28 19.46 4.15 -15.19
CA VAL A 28 19.24 2.84 -14.59
C VAL A 28 20.46 1.94 -14.78
N SER A 29 20.51 0.83 -14.03
CA SER A 29 21.68 -0.06 -14.04
C SER A 29 21.78 -0.96 -15.27
N SER A 30 20.66 -1.28 -15.94
CA SER A 30 20.67 -2.25 -17.04
C SER A 30 19.65 -1.94 -18.15
N LYS A 31 19.88 -2.55 -19.32
CA LYS A 31 18.92 -2.51 -20.44
C LYS A 31 17.57 -3.16 -20.09
N ILE A 32 17.55 -4.07 -19.11
CA ILE A 32 16.33 -4.75 -18.66
C ILE A 32 15.48 -3.76 -17.85
N ASP A 33 16.11 -3.00 -16.96
CA ASP A 33 15.45 -1.93 -16.18
C ASP A 33 14.90 -0.85 -17.10
N SER A 34 15.67 -0.43 -18.12
CA SER A 34 15.20 0.55 -19.11
C SER A 34 13.94 0.06 -19.82
N ARG A 35 13.93 -1.20 -20.28
CA ARG A 35 12.75 -1.80 -20.92
C ARG A 35 11.58 -1.95 -19.96
N THR A 36 11.84 -2.20 -18.68
CA THR A 36 10.78 -2.32 -17.69
C THR A 36 10.03 -0.99 -17.53
N ILE A 37 10.73 0.15 -17.59
CA ILE A 37 10.11 1.48 -17.49
C ILE A 37 9.56 1.95 -18.84
N LEU A 38 10.36 1.92 -19.91
CA LEU A 38 10.06 2.61 -21.17
C LEU A 38 9.63 1.67 -22.31
N ASP A 39 9.58 0.35 -22.08
CA ASP A 39 9.42 -0.68 -23.11
C ASP A 39 10.54 -0.68 -24.19
N GLN A 40 11.61 0.10 -23.96
CA GLN A 40 12.78 0.24 -24.83
C GLN A 40 14.08 0.44 -24.03
N ALA A 41 15.21 0.17 -24.67
CA ALA A 41 16.53 0.43 -24.10
C ALA A 41 16.92 1.91 -24.25
N GLY A 42 17.91 2.37 -23.48
CA GLY A 42 18.52 3.69 -23.59
C GLY A 42 18.75 4.38 -22.25
N ALA A 43 17.91 4.12 -21.25
CA ALA A 43 18.05 4.75 -19.94
C ALA A 43 19.31 4.30 -19.20
N GLU A 44 19.83 3.10 -19.50
CA GLU A 44 21.09 2.59 -18.95
C GLU A 44 22.33 3.36 -19.43
N SER A 45 22.19 4.18 -20.48
CA SER A 45 23.27 4.96 -21.09
C SER A 45 23.23 6.45 -20.70
N LEU A 46 22.33 6.83 -19.79
CA LEU A 46 22.20 8.19 -19.28
C LEU A 46 23.33 8.51 -18.29
N LEU A 47 23.64 9.80 -18.14
CA LEU A 47 24.84 10.28 -17.43
C LEU A 47 24.65 10.48 -15.91
N GLY A 48 23.47 10.18 -15.37
CA GLY A 48 23.10 10.44 -13.99
C GLY A 48 22.75 11.90 -13.76
N MET A 49 22.71 12.32 -12.49
CA MET A 49 22.59 13.74 -12.08
C MET A 49 21.46 14.52 -12.78
N GLY A 50 20.31 13.89 -12.99
CA GLY A 50 19.14 14.54 -13.61
C GLY A 50 18.98 14.28 -15.12
N ASP A 51 19.91 13.59 -15.78
CA ASP A 51 19.75 13.16 -17.17
C ASP A 51 18.64 12.10 -17.28
N MET A 52 17.70 12.29 -18.21
CA MET A 52 16.50 11.46 -18.32
C MET A 52 16.02 11.24 -19.76
N LEU A 53 15.26 10.18 -19.96
CA LEU A 53 14.44 9.94 -21.14
C LEU A 53 12.96 10.16 -20.79
N TYR A 54 12.31 11.04 -21.54
CA TYR A 54 10.87 11.31 -21.46
C TYR A 54 10.15 10.60 -22.61
N SER A 55 9.18 9.74 -22.29
CA SER A 55 8.33 9.05 -23.27
C SER A 55 6.89 9.54 -23.11
N GLY A 56 6.40 10.29 -24.10
CA GLY A 56 5.02 10.77 -24.15
C GLY A 56 4.05 9.74 -24.73
N PRO A 57 2.73 9.97 -24.63
CA PRO A 57 1.71 9.03 -25.10
C PRO A 57 1.60 8.96 -26.64
N ASN A 58 1.99 10.03 -27.33
CA ASN A 58 1.82 10.20 -28.78
C ASN A 58 3.12 10.01 -29.58
N SER A 59 4.20 9.55 -28.93
CA SER A 59 5.50 9.31 -29.58
C SER A 59 6.04 7.97 -29.13
N THR A 60 6.48 7.16 -30.09
CA THR A 60 7.17 5.90 -29.81
C THR A 60 8.63 6.13 -29.39
N LEU A 61 9.23 7.24 -29.82
CA LEU A 61 10.61 7.57 -29.48
C LEU A 61 10.67 8.48 -28.26
N PRO A 62 11.54 8.16 -27.28
CA PRO A 62 11.71 8.97 -26.10
C PRO A 62 12.60 10.17 -26.44
N VAL A 63 12.32 11.30 -25.80
CA VAL A 63 13.12 12.52 -25.91
C VAL A 63 14.10 12.56 -24.74
N ARG A 64 15.38 12.74 -25.02
CA ARG A 64 16.38 12.97 -23.97
C ARG A 64 16.25 14.39 -23.43
N VAL A 65 16.18 14.52 -22.12
CA VAL A 65 16.02 15.79 -21.41
C VAL A 65 17.01 15.84 -20.26
N HIS A 66 17.58 17.01 -20.01
CA HIS A 66 18.41 17.25 -18.84
C HIS A 66 17.55 17.91 -17.76
N GLY A 67 17.34 17.20 -16.66
CA GLY A 67 16.50 17.64 -15.56
C GLY A 67 17.03 18.91 -14.91
N ALA A 68 16.12 19.81 -14.56
CA ALA A 68 16.45 20.99 -13.78
C ALA A 68 16.90 20.56 -12.38
N PHE A 69 18.02 21.11 -11.92
CA PHE A 69 18.52 20.90 -10.57
C PHE A 69 17.83 21.88 -9.60
N VAL A 70 17.38 21.36 -8.46
CA VAL A 70 16.86 22.14 -7.35
C VAL A 70 17.52 21.63 -6.06
N ARG A 71 18.05 22.54 -5.26
CA ARG A 71 18.64 22.20 -3.95
C ARG A 71 17.53 22.05 -2.93
N ASP A 72 17.77 21.21 -1.93
CA ASP A 72 16.86 21.07 -0.79
C ASP A 72 16.56 22.43 -0.13
N GLN A 73 17.56 23.32 -0.03
CA GLN A 73 17.37 24.65 0.55
C GLN A 73 16.38 25.52 -0.25
N GLU A 74 16.32 25.37 -1.57
CA GLU A 74 15.39 26.09 -2.45
C GLU A 74 13.97 25.55 -2.25
N VAL A 75 13.83 24.23 -2.11
CA VAL A 75 12.54 23.60 -1.75
C VAL A 75 12.05 24.12 -0.39
N HIS A 76 12.91 24.15 0.62
CA HIS A 76 12.55 24.66 1.95
C HIS A 76 12.15 26.14 1.90
N ALA A 77 12.86 26.97 1.14
CA ALA A 77 12.53 28.38 0.99
C ALA A 77 11.12 28.57 0.38
N VAL A 78 10.81 27.84 -0.70
CA VAL A 78 9.48 27.86 -1.33
C VAL A 78 8.40 27.36 -0.35
N VAL A 79 8.67 26.28 0.38
CA VAL A 79 7.72 25.75 1.38
C VAL A 79 7.42 26.77 2.48
N GLN A 80 8.43 27.46 3.02
CA GLN A 80 8.21 28.47 4.06
C GLN A 80 7.43 29.68 3.55
N ASP A 81 7.75 30.13 2.35
CA ASP A 81 7.05 31.21 1.67
C ASP A 81 5.55 30.86 1.46
N TRP A 82 5.22 29.62 1.10
CA TRP A 82 3.83 29.14 1.05
C TRP A 82 3.17 29.03 2.43
N LYS A 83 3.86 28.51 3.45
CA LYS A 83 3.33 28.39 4.82
C LYS A 83 3.03 29.74 5.46
N ALA A 84 3.76 30.80 5.09
CA ALA A 84 3.50 32.16 5.55
C ALA A 84 2.17 32.74 4.99
N ARG A 85 1.69 32.24 3.85
CA ARG A 85 0.45 32.70 3.21
C ARG A 85 -0.81 32.06 3.77
N GLY A 86 -0.70 30.88 4.39
CA GLY A 86 -1.87 30.18 4.90
C GLY A 86 -1.55 28.81 5.51
N ARG A 87 -2.55 28.26 6.19
CA ARG A 87 -2.52 26.91 6.74
C ARG A 87 -3.25 25.95 5.80
N PRO A 88 -2.81 24.69 5.69
CA PRO A 88 -3.54 23.69 4.91
C PRO A 88 -4.90 23.41 5.54
N GLN A 89 -5.94 23.31 4.71
CA GLN A 89 -7.24 22.78 5.08
C GLN A 89 -7.29 21.31 4.68
N TYR A 90 -6.94 20.43 5.61
CA TYR A 90 -6.99 18.99 5.35
C TYR A 90 -8.44 18.50 5.29
N ILE A 91 -8.68 17.50 4.44
CA ILE A 91 -9.97 16.82 4.36
C ILE A 91 -9.84 15.55 5.20
N ASP A 92 -10.63 15.48 6.26
CA ASP A 92 -10.69 14.30 7.12
C ASP A 92 -11.22 13.10 6.32
N GLY A 93 -10.68 11.91 6.63
CA GLY A 93 -11.10 10.67 5.99
C GLY A 93 -10.33 10.27 4.72
N ILE A 94 -9.46 11.12 4.16
CA ILE A 94 -8.58 10.70 3.04
C ILE A 94 -7.65 9.55 3.47
N THR A 95 -7.20 9.56 4.72
CA THR A 95 -6.33 8.52 5.30
C THR A 95 -7.09 7.51 6.14
N SER A 96 -8.41 7.61 6.26
CA SER A 96 -9.19 6.54 6.88
C SER A 96 -9.35 5.43 5.86
N ASP A 97 -9.07 4.20 6.25
CA ASP A 97 -9.24 3.03 5.38
C ASP A 97 -10.72 2.84 5.05
N SER A 98 -11.18 3.45 3.96
CA SER A 98 -12.45 3.14 3.34
C SER A 98 -12.33 1.87 2.48
N GLU A 99 -11.85 0.78 3.08
CA GLU A 99 -12.03 -0.59 2.56
C GLU A 99 -13.14 -1.32 3.33
N SER A 100 -14.25 -0.61 3.50
CA SER A 100 -15.57 -1.22 3.73
C SER A 100 -16.42 -1.08 2.47
N GLU A 101 -15.86 -1.41 1.29
CA GLU A 101 -16.72 -1.66 0.13
C GLU A 101 -17.31 -3.06 0.23
N GLY A 102 -18.42 -3.11 0.96
CA GLY A 102 -19.33 -4.24 1.06
C GLY A 102 -20.75 -3.75 1.24
N GLY A 103 -21.26 -3.03 0.23
CA GLY A 103 -22.71 -2.87 0.05
C GLY A 103 -23.34 -1.66 0.76
N ALA A 104 -24.39 -1.18 0.10
CA ALA A 104 -25.25 -0.09 0.53
C ALA A 104 -25.94 -0.36 1.88
N GLY A 105 -26.22 0.72 2.62
CA GLY A 105 -26.98 0.70 3.88
C GLY A 105 -26.15 1.42 4.93
N GLY A 106 -26.54 2.61 5.38
CA GLY A 106 -27.61 2.67 6.36
C GLY A 106 -27.01 2.37 7.72
N PHE A 107 -26.89 3.41 8.54
CA PHE A 107 -26.69 3.27 9.98
C PHE A 107 -27.61 2.15 10.51
N ASP A 108 -27.06 1.33 11.41
CA ASP A 108 -27.73 0.30 12.22
C ASP A 108 -27.80 -1.12 11.59
N GLY A 109 -26.89 -2.00 12.01
CA GLY A 109 -26.91 -3.42 11.68
C GLY A 109 -25.60 -4.10 12.04
N ALA A 110 -25.63 -5.05 12.98
CA ALA A 110 -24.50 -5.87 13.40
C ALA A 110 -23.68 -6.36 12.19
N GLU A 111 -22.37 -6.15 12.20
CA GLU A 111 -21.47 -6.80 11.25
C GLU A 111 -21.76 -8.31 11.26
N GLU A 112 -22.16 -8.84 10.11
CA GLU A 112 -22.40 -10.27 9.97
C GLU A 112 -21.09 -11.01 10.30
N LEU A 113 -21.15 -11.85 11.34
CA LEU A 113 -19.99 -12.62 11.79
C LEU A 113 -19.53 -13.52 10.64
N ASP A 114 -18.21 -13.67 10.48
CA ASP A 114 -17.68 -14.61 9.49
C ASP A 114 -18.27 -16.01 9.74
N PRO A 115 -18.62 -16.79 8.69
CA PRO A 115 -19.15 -18.15 8.87
C PRO A 115 -18.25 -19.10 9.70
N LEU A 116 -16.96 -18.79 9.82
CA LEU A 116 -16.00 -19.53 10.64
C LEU A 116 -15.81 -18.96 12.05
N PHE A 117 -16.51 -17.88 12.40
CA PHE A 117 -16.30 -17.13 13.64
C PHE A 117 -16.41 -18.04 14.87
N ASP A 118 -17.52 -18.76 15.06
CA ASP A 118 -17.72 -19.62 16.23
C ASP A 118 -16.66 -20.72 16.34
N GLN A 119 -16.28 -21.33 15.21
CA GLN A 119 -15.23 -22.35 15.19
C GLN A 119 -13.87 -21.77 15.54
N ALA A 120 -13.59 -20.56 15.06
CA ALA A 120 -12.35 -19.85 15.37
C ALA A 120 -12.30 -19.41 16.83
N VAL A 121 -13.44 -18.99 17.42
CA VAL A 121 -13.56 -18.66 18.84
C VAL A 121 -13.20 -19.89 19.65
N GLN A 122 -13.87 -21.02 19.36
CA GLN A 122 -13.60 -22.29 20.04
C GLN A 122 -12.12 -22.65 19.99
N PHE A 123 -11.52 -22.62 18.80
CA PHE A 123 -10.10 -22.92 18.61
C PHE A 123 -9.18 -22.01 19.44
N VAL A 124 -9.44 -20.70 19.45
CA VAL A 124 -8.65 -19.72 20.19
C VAL A 124 -8.82 -19.89 21.70
N THR A 125 -10.03 -20.18 22.17
CA THR A 125 -10.31 -20.42 23.59
C THR A 125 -9.71 -21.73 24.11
N GLU A 126 -9.71 -22.80 23.30
CA GLU A 126 -9.06 -24.08 23.64
C GLU A 126 -7.53 -23.95 23.68
N LYS A 127 -6.94 -23.25 22.69
CA LYS A 127 -5.48 -23.07 22.60
C LYS A 127 -4.95 -21.98 23.53
N ARG A 128 -5.83 -21.17 24.14
CA ARG A 128 -5.50 -19.98 24.93
C ARG A 128 -4.54 -19.03 24.21
N LYS A 129 -4.60 -18.99 22.88
CA LYS A 129 -3.69 -18.18 22.04
C LYS A 129 -4.44 -17.64 20.83
N ALA A 130 -4.60 -16.32 20.79
CA ALA A 130 -5.21 -15.61 19.67
C ALA A 130 -4.11 -15.00 18.79
N SER A 131 -3.94 -15.53 17.59
CA SER A 131 -3.08 -14.92 16.57
C SER A 131 -3.62 -15.15 15.16
N ILE A 132 -3.47 -14.13 14.31
CA ILE A 132 -3.94 -14.15 12.92
C ILE A 132 -3.34 -15.35 12.17
N SER A 133 -2.02 -15.57 12.31
CA SER A 133 -1.35 -16.70 11.66
C SER A 133 -1.82 -18.07 12.19
N GLY A 134 -2.28 -18.16 13.45
CA GLY A 134 -2.86 -19.36 14.03
C GLY A 134 -4.18 -19.73 13.37
N VAL A 135 -5.10 -18.76 13.30
CA VAL A 135 -6.41 -18.91 12.64
C VAL A 135 -6.24 -19.20 11.15
N GLN A 136 -5.31 -18.49 10.48
CA GLN A 136 -5.00 -18.69 9.07
C GLN A 136 -4.62 -20.15 8.76
N ARG A 137 -3.70 -20.73 9.53
CA ARG A 137 -3.24 -22.11 9.32
C ARG A 137 -4.31 -23.14 9.66
N GLN A 138 -5.05 -22.92 10.74
CA GLN A 138 -6.07 -23.86 11.20
C GLN A 138 -7.23 -23.98 10.20
N PHE A 139 -7.71 -22.86 9.69
CA PHE A 139 -8.90 -22.80 8.83
C PHE A 139 -8.58 -22.68 7.33
N ARG A 140 -7.29 -22.64 6.97
CA ARG A 140 -6.81 -22.54 5.57
C ARG A 140 -7.43 -21.35 4.81
N ILE A 141 -7.56 -20.22 5.48
CA ILE A 141 -8.08 -18.96 4.92
C ILE A 141 -6.96 -17.96 4.61
N GLY A 142 -7.26 -16.91 3.85
CA GLY A 142 -6.33 -15.82 3.57
C GLY A 142 -6.08 -14.93 4.80
N TYR A 143 -4.96 -14.19 4.80
CA TYR A 143 -4.56 -13.32 5.91
C TYR A 143 -5.64 -12.31 6.30
N ASN A 144 -6.20 -11.57 5.34
CA ASN A 144 -7.22 -10.53 5.60
C ASN A 144 -8.49 -11.11 6.24
N ARG A 145 -8.90 -12.31 5.83
CA ARG A 145 -10.06 -12.99 6.42
C ARG A 145 -9.77 -13.44 7.86
N ALA A 146 -8.57 -13.98 8.11
CA ALA A 146 -8.15 -14.34 9.47
C ALA A 146 -8.00 -13.12 10.39
N ALA A 147 -7.53 -11.98 9.85
CA ALA A 147 -7.43 -10.72 10.57
C ALA A 147 -8.82 -10.21 10.98
N ARG A 148 -9.77 -10.16 10.04
CA ARG A 148 -11.16 -9.78 10.28
C ARG A 148 -11.83 -10.64 11.35
N ILE A 149 -11.65 -11.96 11.31
CA ILE A 149 -12.20 -12.86 12.34
C ILE A 149 -11.64 -12.51 13.73
N ILE A 150 -10.35 -12.18 13.83
CA ILE A 150 -9.72 -11.79 15.09
C ILE A 150 -10.19 -10.41 15.56
N GLU A 151 -10.42 -9.46 14.66
CA GLU A 151 -10.99 -8.14 14.97
C GLU A 151 -12.44 -8.25 15.45
N GLN A 152 -13.25 -9.12 14.82
CA GLN A 152 -14.59 -9.44 15.30
C GLN A 152 -14.56 -10.05 16.72
N MET A 153 -13.55 -10.86 17.05
CA MET A 153 -13.38 -11.40 18.41
C MET A 153 -13.01 -10.33 19.43
N GLU A 154 -12.20 -9.34 19.03
CA GLU A 154 -11.86 -8.19 19.86
C GLU A 154 -13.10 -7.33 20.13
N ALA A 155 -13.88 -7.02 19.09
CA ALA A 155 -15.12 -6.25 19.20
C ALA A 155 -16.14 -6.91 20.13
N GLN A 156 -16.17 -8.25 20.16
CA GLN A 156 -17.02 -9.05 21.05
C GLN A 156 -16.40 -9.29 22.45
N GLY A 157 -15.20 -8.75 22.73
CA GLY A 157 -14.54 -8.89 24.03
C GLY A 157 -14.00 -10.30 24.32
N ILE A 158 -13.84 -11.13 23.29
CA ILE A 158 -13.32 -12.51 23.40
C ILE A 158 -11.79 -12.49 23.51
N VAL A 159 -11.14 -11.54 22.84
CA VAL A 159 -9.69 -11.32 22.86
C VAL A 159 -9.39 -9.85 23.14
N SER A 160 -8.22 -9.58 23.70
CA SER A 160 -7.74 -8.22 23.95
C SER A 160 -7.24 -7.53 22.67
N GLU A 161 -6.93 -6.24 22.80
CA GLU A 161 -6.18 -5.47 21.82
C GLU A 161 -4.83 -6.12 21.47
N GLN A 162 -4.28 -5.74 20.32
CA GLN A 162 -3.01 -6.29 19.87
C GLN A 162 -1.86 -5.89 20.81
N GLY A 163 -1.22 -6.88 21.43
CA GLY A 163 -0.01 -6.66 22.21
C GLY A 163 1.22 -6.35 21.34
N HIS A 164 2.30 -5.86 21.95
CA HIS A 164 3.53 -5.46 21.26
C HIS A 164 4.22 -6.55 20.41
N ASN A 165 3.86 -7.82 20.59
CA ASN A 165 4.39 -8.96 19.82
C ASN A 165 3.42 -9.48 18.74
N GLY A 166 2.33 -8.75 18.47
CA GLY A 166 1.29 -9.14 17.51
C GLY A 166 0.35 -10.25 17.99
N ASN A 167 0.51 -10.76 19.22
CA ASN A 167 -0.44 -11.69 19.84
C ASN A 167 -1.49 -10.91 20.66
N ARG A 168 -2.67 -11.51 20.80
CA ARG A 168 -3.74 -11.03 21.67
C ARG A 168 -3.96 -12.02 22.81
N GLU A 169 -4.26 -11.52 24.00
CA GLU A 169 -4.67 -12.36 25.14
C GLU A 169 -6.13 -12.81 24.98
N VAL A 170 -6.43 -14.04 25.37
CA VAL A 170 -7.78 -14.61 25.32
C VAL A 170 -8.51 -14.30 26.62
N LEU A 171 -9.54 -13.45 26.54
CA LEU A 171 -10.31 -12.97 27.69
C LEU A 171 -11.47 -13.91 28.02
N ALA A 172 -12.06 -14.55 27.01
CA ALA A 172 -13.13 -15.52 27.22
C ALA A 172 -12.65 -16.73 28.05
N PRO A 173 -13.51 -17.32 28.90
CA PRO A 173 -13.19 -18.55 29.63
C PRO A 173 -12.97 -19.72 28.66
N PRO A 174 -12.23 -20.77 29.06
CA PRO A 174 -12.17 -22.00 28.28
C PRO A 174 -13.58 -22.62 28.13
N PRO A 175 -13.85 -23.29 26.98
CA PRO A 175 -15.13 -23.97 26.74
C PRO A 175 -15.32 -25.18 27.66
#